data_AF-A0A379EZQ5-F1
#
_entry.id   AF-A0A379EZQ5-F1
#
_cell.length_a   1.000
_cell.length_b   1.000
_cell.length_c   1.000
_cell.angle_alpha   90.00
_cell.angle_beta   90.00
_cell.angle_gamma   90.00
#
_symmetry.space_group_name_H-M   'P 1'
#
loop_
_entity.id
_entity.type
_entity.pdbx_description
1 polymer ?
#
loop_
_entity_poly.entity_id
_entity_poly.type
_entity_poly.pdbx_seq_one_letter_code
_entity_poly.pdbx_strand_id
1 'polypeptide(L)' 'MVNGIKRIGVLTSGGDAPGMNAAIRGVVRAALSEGLEVYGIFDGYYGLI' A
#
# COMPACT_ATOMS: atom_id res chain seq x y z
N MET A 1 7.66 22.61 11.45
CA MET A 1 6.64 21.93 10.62
C MET A 1 6.70 20.45 10.98
N VAL A 2 5.60 19.85 11.42
CA VAL A 2 5.59 18.44 11.82
C VAL A 2 5.81 17.59 10.56
N ASN A 3 6.84 16.75 10.58
CA ASN A 3 7.16 15.80 9.51
C ASN A 3 6.07 14.72 9.46
N GLY A 4 4.94 15.02 8.82
CA GLY A 4 3.88 14.04 8.57
C GLY A 4 4.32 12.96 7.58
N ILE A 5 3.69 11.79 7.64
CA ILE A 5 3.85 10.74 6.61
C ILE A 5 3.48 11.35 5.25
N LYS A 6 4.35 11.16 4.26
CA LYS A 6 4.14 11.65 2.88
C LYS A 6 3.95 10.52 1.86
N ARG A 7 4.36 9.31 2.22
CA ARG A 7 4.43 8.16 1.30
C ARG A 7 4.00 6.88 2.01
N ILE A 8 3.34 6.00 1.27
CA ILE A 8 2.93 4.67 1.73
C ILE A 8 3.38 3.62 0.71
N GLY A 9 4.02 2.55 1.18
CA GLY A 9 4.26 1.33 0.41
C GLY A 9 3.19 0.29 0.75
N VAL A 10 2.63 -0.38 -0.26
CA VAL A 10 1.62 -1.43 -0.10
C VAL A 10 2.14 -2.72 -0.71
N LEU A 11 2.11 -3.81 0.07
CA LEU A 11 2.43 -5.16 -0.35
C LEU A 11 1.39 -6.13 0.18
N THR A 12 1.21 -7.26 -0.50
CA THR A 12 0.49 -8.43 0.02
C THR A 12 1.46 -9.59 0.15
N SER A 13 1.46 -10.25 1.30
CA SER A 13 2.31 -11.41 1.58
C SER A 13 1.45 -12.61 2.00
N GLY A 14 1.97 -13.82 1.80
CA GLY A 14 1.25 -15.06 2.10
C GLY A 14 0.53 -15.61 0.87
N GLY A 15 -0.41 -16.55 1.09
CA GLY A 15 -1.24 -17.11 0.02
C GLY A 15 -2.40 -16.19 -0.37
N ASP A 16 -2.94 -16.40 -1.57
CA ASP A 16 -4.07 -15.61 -2.07
C ASP A 16 -5.32 -15.76 -1.20
N ALA A 17 -5.96 -14.64 -0.91
CA ALA A 17 -7.23 -14.60 -0.21
C ALA A 17 -8.24 -13.68 -0.93
N PRO A 18 -9.54 -14.03 -0.90
CA PRO A 18 -10.57 -13.14 -1.41
C PRO A 18 -10.53 -11.80 -0.66
N GLY A 19 -10.58 -10.70 -1.42
CA GLY A 19 -10.61 -9.34 -0.86
C GLY A 19 -9.26 -8.62 -0.80
N MET A 20 -8.13 -9.27 -1.08
CA MET A 20 -6.81 -8.59 -1.09
C MET A 20 -6.78 -7.40 -2.06
N ASN A 21 -7.27 -7.56 -3.29
CA ASN A 21 -7.35 -6.47 -4.26
C ASN A 21 -8.29 -5.34 -3.80
N ALA A 22 -9.38 -5.68 -3.10
CA ALA A 22 -10.30 -4.69 -2.55
C ALA A 22 -9.64 -3.90 -1.40
N ALA A 23 -8.85 -4.56 -0.56
CA ALA A 23 -8.08 -3.92 0.51
C ALA A 23 -7.01 -2.97 -0.06
N ILE A 24 -6.21 -3.43 -1.04
CA ILE A 24 -5.25 -2.57 -1.75
C ILE A 24 -5.96 -1.33 -2.32
N ARG A 25 -7.09 -1.53 -3.02
CA ARG A 25 -7.87 -0.42 -3.57
C ARG A 25 -8.37 0.55 -2.50
N GLY A 26 -8.82 0.04 -1.34
CA GLY A 26 -9.25 0.85 -0.22
C GLY A 26 -8.14 1.74 0.33
N VAL A 27 -6.97 1.13 0.61
CA VAL A 27 -5.78 1.84 1.10
C VAL A 27 -5.31 2.90 0.11
N VAL A 28 -5.15 2.53 -1.17
CA VAL A 28 -4.68 3.44 -2.22
C VAL A 28 -5.61 4.64 -2.36
N ARG A 29 -6.93 4.42 -2.40
CA ARG A 29 -7.89 5.53 -2.55
C ARG A 29 -7.89 6.48 -1.35
N ALA A 30 -7.80 5.94 -0.13
CA ALA A 30 -7.74 6.75 1.07
C ALA A 30 -6.43 7.55 1.13
N ALA A 31 -5.29 6.93 0.80
CA ALA A 31 -4.00 7.61 0.77
C ALA A 31 -3.98 8.76 -0.26
N LEU A 32 -4.51 8.51 -1.46
CA LEU A 32 -4.60 9.53 -2.50
C LEU A 32 -5.54 10.69 -2.11
N SER A 33 -6.65 10.44 -1.40
CA SER A 33 -7.52 11.53 -0.92
C SER A 33 -6.86 12.41 0.15
N GLU A 34 -5.88 11.87 0.87
CA GLU A 34 -5.06 12.60 1.85
C GLU A 34 -3.81 13.24 1.22
N GLY A 35 -3.66 13.17 -0.11
CA GLY A 35 -2.50 13.74 -0.82
C GLY A 35 -1.19 12.98 -0.61
N LEU A 36 -1.25 11.71 -0.17
CA LEU A 36 -0.10 10.86 0.00
C LEU A 36 0.31 10.19 -1.32
N GLU A 37 1.61 9.97 -1.48
CA GLU A 37 2.17 9.19 -2.59
C GLU A 37 2.12 7.69 -2.25
N VAL A 38 1.75 6.84 -3.20
CA VAL A 38 1.57 5.41 -2.97
C VAL A 38 2.44 4.58 -3.91
N TYR A 39 3.16 3.61 -3.35
CA TYR A 39 4.02 2.68 -4.06
C TYR A 39 3.50 1.24 -3.88
N GLY A 40 3.35 0.52 -4.98
CA GLY A 40 3.10 -0.93 -4.95
C GLY A 40 4.40 -1.69 -4.87
N ILE A 41 4.49 -2.66 -3.96
CA ILE A 41 5.61 -3.57 -3.83
C ILE A 41 5.14 -4.94 -4.30
N PHE A 42 5.76 -5.41 -5.38
CA PHE A 42 5.44 -6.69 -6.00
C PHE A 42 6.14 -7.84 -5.27
N ASP A 43 5.65 -9.06 -5.44
CA ASP A 43 6.23 -10.29 -4.85
C ASP A 43 6.36 -10.28 -3.31
N GLY A 44 5.47 -9.54 -2.64
CA GLY A 44 5.37 -9.50 -1.18
C GLY A 44 6.67 -9.03 -0.53
N TYR A 45 7.17 -9.78 0.46
CA TYR A 45 8.43 -9.44 1.12
C TYR A 45 9.65 -9.61 0.20
N TYR A 46 9.58 -10.45 -0.84
CA TYR A 46 10.71 -10.63 -1.76
C TYR A 46 10.99 -9.40 -2.62
N GLY A 47 9.95 -8.65 -3.05
CA GLY A 47 10.18 -7.38 -3.75
C GLY A 47 10.35 -6.19 -2.82
N LEU A 48 10.26 -6.38 -1.49
CA LEU A 48 10.57 -5.35 -0.51
C LEU A 48 12.06 -5.30 -0.14
N ILE A 49 12.70 -6.46 -0.04
CA ILE A 49 14.12 -6.60 0.31
C ILE A 49 15.02 -6.43 -0.91
#